data_AF-V2X596-F1
#
_entry.id   AF-V2X596-F1
#
_cell.length_a   1.000
_cell.length_b   1.000
_cell.length_c   1.000
_cell.angle_alpha   90.00
_cell.angle_beta   90.00
_cell.angle_gamma   90.00
#
_symmetry.space_group_name_H-M   'P 1'
#
loop_
_entity.id
_entity.type
_entity.pdbx_description
1 polymer ?
#
loop_
_entity_poly.entity_id
_entity_poly.type
_entity_poly.pdbx_seq_one_letter_code
_entity_poly.pdbx_strand_id
1 'polypeptide(L)'
;MYIPFISQPRVKNFKLERRKGGGGHGGGHGGGGGKGGGGKGGGGSRGGSSSASRSGTGRTKSTTIYGSTSSMTSYGRGGGPVSTVPEGQKFAGRSVGGGDRSSIYGSRTYGSGYPSQSSTSVQGRGFPYYFWPLTFIAGVAAGGGLALGAAEYGSPNDTSRPGGPILAAAFQSLSTSSNQTVLKVVADTDTTAELVSIIKQNCSSLLDTKADDNQMPLPEEVVQYYRASSVALTLVGYNNSAVYNNSVEDTPIPSGVDMVMLNCVNQTIGAGVPLIDGSAGVRVIGWLWTVVLGVALSNLC
;
A
#
# COMPACT_ATOMS: atom_id res chain seq x y z
N MET A 1 35.08 -21.68 -25.82
CA MET A 1 35.59 -20.94 -27.00
C MET A 1 35.71 -19.48 -26.61
N TYR A 2 36.91 -18.94 -26.72
CA TYR A 2 37.33 -17.61 -26.27
C TYR A 2 38.29 -17.09 -27.36
N ILE A 3 38.05 -15.89 -27.89
CA ILE A 3 38.93 -15.25 -28.88
C ILE A 3 39.07 -13.77 -28.48
N PRO A 4 40.29 -13.29 -28.14
CA PRO A 4 40.50 -11.88 -27.79
C PRO A 4 41.48 -11.14 -28.74
N PHE A 5 41.34 -9.79 -28.76
CA PHE A 5 42.23 -8.74 -29.29
C PHE A 5 42.37 -8.63 -30.83
N ILE A 6 42.51 -7.47 -31.53
CA ILE A 6 43.15 -6.17 -31.31
C ILE A 6 42.53 -5.10 -32.25
N SER A 7 42.16 -3.90 -31.78
CA SER A 7 42.63 -2.57 -32.25
C SER A 7 41.75 -1.41 -31.73
N GLN A 8 42.37 -0.41 -31.07
CA GLN A 8 41.76 0.84 -30.56
C GLN A 8 41.79 1.99 -31.63
N PRO A 9 41.60 3.28 -31.28
CA PRO A 9 40.38 4.06 -31.45
C PRO A 9 40.48 5.13 -32.55
N ARG A 10 39.35 5.63 -33.07
CA ARG A 10 39.34 6.85 -33.92
C ARG A 10 38.41 7.91 -33.36
N VAL A 11 39.03 8.86 -32.65
CA VAL A 11 38.45 10.16 -32.27
C VAL A 11 38.17 10.95 -33.55
N LYS A 12 36.94 11.41 -33.75
CA LYS A 12 36.65 12.54 -34.64
C LYS A 12 35.65 13.48 -33.99
N ASN A 13 36.16 14.67 -33.72
CA ASN A 13 35.51 15.86 -33.21
C ASN A 13 34.31 16.25 -34.09
N PHE A 14 33.14 16.44 -33.47
CA PHE A 14 32.13 17.33 -34.03
C PHE A 14 32.02 18.59 -33.19
N LYS A 15 32.20 19.68 -33.93
CA LYS A 15 32.45 21.06 -33.54
C LYS A 15 31.19 21.66 -32.91
N LEU A 16 31.37 22.28 -31.75
CA LEU A 16 30.37 23.13 -31.09
C LEU A 16 29.98 24.28 -32.03
N GLU A 17 28.71 24.37 -32.39
CA GLU A 17 28.16 25.57 -33.04
C GLU A 17 27.69 26.58 -31.99
N ARG A 18 28.22 27.80 -32.10
CA ARG A 18 27.85 28.98 -31.29
C ARG A 18 26.51 29.51 -31.78
N ARG A 19 25.51 29.61 -30.89
CA ARG A 19 24.40 30.54 -31.11
C ARG A 19 24.76 31.95 -30.64
N LYS A 20 24.39 32.86 -31.53
CA LYS A 20 24.72 34.29 -31.66
C LYS A 20 24.00 35.12 -30.59
N GLY A 21 24.71 36.10 -30.06
CA GLY A 21 24.20 37.04 -29.06
C GLY A 21 23.44 38.26 -29.63
N GLY A 22 22.99 39.07 -28.68
CA GLY A 22 22.31 40.37 -28.77
C GLY A 22 21.41 40.46 -27.54
N GLY A 23 21.53 41.39 -26.59
CA GLY A 23 22.07 42.75 -26.58
C GLY A 23 20.97 43.62 -25.95
N GLY A 24 21.27 44.36 -24.87
CA GLY A 24 20.31 45.31 -24.29
C GLY A 24 20.55 45.61 -22.81
N HIS A 25 21.31 46.67 -22.53
CA HIS A 25 21.41 47.36 -21.24
C HIS A 25 20.40 48.52 -21.17
N GLY A 26 20.00 48.91 -19.95
CA GLY A 26 19.29 50.15 -19.59
C GLY A 26 18.07 49.84 -18.72
N GLY A 27 17.82 50.41 -17.54
CA GLY A 27 18.36 51.57 -16.83
C GLY A 27 17.17 52.32 -16.19
N GLY A 28 17.27 52.74 -14.93
CA GLY A 28 16.53 53.92 -14.42
C GLY A 28 15.29 53.72 -13.53
N HIS A 29 15.51 53.94 -12.22
CA HIS A 29 14.74 54.66 -11.18
C HIS A 29 13.26 55.07 -11.31
N GLY A 30 12.57 54.99 -10.15
CA GLY A 30 11.44 55.83 -9.70
C GLY A 30 10.31 54.99 -9.10
N GLY A 31 9.79 55.15 -7.87
CA GLY A 31 9.82 56.24 -6.90
C GLY A 31 8.39 56.58 -6.47
N GLY A 32 8.04 56.33 -5.20
CA GLY A 32 6.80 56.80 -4.52
C GLY A 32 5.70 55.73 -4.37
N GLY A 33 5.02 55.55 -3.24
CA GLY A 33 5.02 56.25 -1.97
C GLY A 33 3.66 56.11 -1.26
N GLY A 34 3.64 55.52 -0.06
CA GLY A 34 2.63 55.69 1.01
C GLY A 34 1.29 54.94 0.85
N LYS A 35 0.53 54.62 1.91
CA LYS A 35 0.72 54.68 3.38
C LYS A 35 -0.55 54.05 4.03
N GLY A 36 -0.43 53.52 5.25
CA GLY A 36 -1.53 53.20 6.18
C GLY A 36 -1.69 51.69 6.39
N GLY A 37 -1.29 51.07 7.50
CA GLY A 37 -1.51 51.42 8.91
C GLY A 37 -2.69 50.57 9.41
N GLY A 38 -2.69 49.83 10.51
CA GLY A 38 -1.74 49.53 11.59
C GLY A 38 -2.43 48.49 12.49
N GLY A 39 -1.67 47.76 13.32
CA GLY A 39 -2.28 46.81 14.26
C GLY A 39 -1.23 46.03 15.04
N LYS A 40 -0.93 46.49 16.25
CA LYS A 40 0.07 46.00 17.20
C LYS A 40 -0.39 44.76 17.98
N GLY A 41 0.58 43.96 18.40
CA GLY A 41 0.53 43.01 19.52
C GLY A 41 1.38 41.78 19.18
N GLY A 42 2.50 41.45 19.81
CA GLY A 42 3.04 41.82 21.11
C GLY A 42 3.43 40.51 21.81
N GLY A 43 4.69 40.40 22.28
CA GLY A 43 5.10 39.39 23.25
C GLY A 43 5.91 38.22 22.67
N GLY A 44 7.21 38.21 22.96
CA GLY A 44 8.13 37.16 22.57
C GLY A 44 8.40 36.12 23.66
N SER A 45 9.12 35.10 23.19
CA SER A 45 10.18 34.33 23.87
C SER A 45 9.84 33.01 24.55
N ARG A 46 10.78 32.07 24.32
CA ARG A 46 11.05 30.77 24.98
C ARG A 46 10.22 29.63 24.39
N GLY A 47 10.81 28.67 23.68
CA GLY A 47 11.92 27.84 24.11
C GLY A 47 11.36 26.44 24.30
N GLY A 48 11.45 25.61 23.26
CA GLY A 48 10.89 24.26 23.23
C GLY A 48 11.70 23.41 22.27
N SER A 49 12.90 23.05 22.71
CA SER A 49 13.77 22.06 22.10
C SER A 49 13.09 20.69 22.03
N SER A 50 13.21 20.06 20.86
CA SER A 50 13.32 18.61 20.63
C SER A 50 12.25 17.69 21.23
N SER A 51 11.30 17.31 20.38
CA SER A 51 10.99 15.90 20.17
C SER A 51 10.83 15.66 18.68
N ALA A 52 11.97 15.38 18.02
CA ALA A 52 11.97 14.80 16.69
C ALA A 52 11.42 13.37 16.80
N SER A 53 10.10 13.24 16.89
CA SER A 53 9.43 12.03 16.46
C SER A 53 9.71 11.90 14.97
N ARG A 54 10.39 10.82 14.58
CA ARG A 54 10.58 10.45 13.18
C ARG A 54 9.19 10.18 12.59
N SER A 55 8.48 11.21 12.18
CA SER A 55 7.26 11.05 11.39
C SER A 55 7.69 10.53 10.03
N GLY A 56 7.32 9.28 9.74
CA GLY A 56 7.49 8.72 8.40
C GLY A 56 6.82 9.66 7.41
N THR A 57 7.61 10.37 6.61
CA THR A 57 7.09 11.17 5.51
C THR A 57 6.33 10.22 4.60
N GLY A 58 5.04 10.49 4.37
CA GLY A 58 4.18 9.61 3.59
C GLY A 58 4.84 9.26 2.25
N ARG A 59 5.03 7.96 2.00
CA ARG A 59 5.64 7.46 0.76
C ARG A 59 4.52 7.14 -0.20
N THR A 60 4.46 7.87 -1.30
CA THR A 60 3.49 7.63 -2.37
C THR A 60 4.14 6.81 -3.47
N LYS A 61 3.51 5.70 -3.84
CA LYS A 61 3.91 4.83 -4.93
C LYS A 61 2.76 4.67 -5.92
N SER A 62 3.08 4.64 -7.21
CA SER A 62 2.10 4.29 -8.25
C SER A 62 1.91 2.78 -8.29
N THR A 63 0.66 2.33 -8.40
CA THR A 63 0.29 0.93 -8.53
C THR A 63 -0.86 0.79 -9.54
N THR A 64 -1.07 -0.42 -10.05
CA THR A 64 -2.16 -0.70 -11.00
C THR A 64 -3.36 -1.27 -10.26
N ILE A 65 -4.52 -0.64 -10.45
CA ILE A 65 -5.79 -0.97 -9.83
C ILE A 65 -6.83 -1.06 -10.94
N TYR A 66 -7.34 -2.28 -11.20
CA TYR A 66 -8.37 -2.54 -12.22
C TYR A 66 -8.07 -1.91 -13.60
N GLY A 67 -6.83 -2.04 -14.07
CA GLY A 67 -6.38 -1.52 -15.36
C GLY A 67 -6.06 -0.02 -15.41
N SER A 68 -6.17 0.69 -14.28
CA SER A 68 -5.80 2.11 -14.17
C SER A 68 -4.65 2.30 -13.19
N THR A 69 -3.80 3.30 -13.45
CA THR A 69 -2.76 3.70 -12.49
C THR A 69 -3.39 4.49 -11.35
N SER A 70 -3.06 4.15 -10.12
CA SER A 70 -3.48 4.86 -8.90
C SER A 70 -2.30 5.07 -7.99
N SER A 71 -2.37 6.10 -7.15
CA SER A 71 -1.36 6.36 -6.11
C SER A 71 -1.80 5.73 -4.79
N MET A 72 -0.94 4.93 -4.19
CA MET A 72 -1.09 4.45 -2.82
C MET A 72 -0.05 5.13 -1.92
N THR A 73 -0.46 5.58 -0.74
CA THR A 73 0.38 6.33 0.19
C THR A 73 0.51 5.58 1.51
N SER A 74 1.73 5.24 1.89
CA SER A 74 2.04 4.79 3.25
C SER A 74 1.77 5.90 4.25
N TYR A 75 1.15 5.58 5.38
CA TYR A 75 0.68 6.55 6.37
C TYR A 75 -0.39 7.54 5.85
N GLY A 76 -0.89 7.37 4.61
CA GLY A 76 -2.00 8.14 4.06
C GLY A 76 -3.30 7.91 4.84
N ARG A 77 -4.30 8.78 4.71
CA ARG A 77 -5.57 8.56 5.43
C ARG A 77 -6.41 7.45 4.79
N GLY A 78 -6.22 7.20 3.49
CA GLY A 78 -7.16 6.40 2.71
C GLY A 78 -8.46 7.17 2.47
N GLY A 79 -9.59 6.45 2.38
CA GLY A 79 -10.89 7.06 2.11
C GLY A 79 -11.06 7.47 0.64
N GLY A 80 -10.40 6.75 -0.27
CA GLY A 80 -10.59 6.90 -1.72
C GLY A 80 -12.08 6.85 -2.13
N PRO A 81 -12.47 7.48 -3.25
CA PRO A 81 -13.86 7.51 -3.68
C PRO A 81 -14.42 6.11 -3.90
N VAL A 82 -15.66 5.90 -3.45
CA VAL A 82 -16.39 4.66 -3.73
C VAL A 82 -16.73 4.62 -5.23
N SER A 83 -16.39 3.51 -5.88
CA SER A 83 -16.70 3.25 -7.29
C SER A 83 -17.01 1.77 -7.48
N THR A 84 -17.17 1.32 -8.71
CA THR A 84 -17.36 -0.08 -9.06
C THR A 84 -16.19 -0.60 -9.88
N VAL A 85 -15.88 -1.89 -9.74
CA VAL A 85 -14.93 -2.57 -10.62
C VAL A 85 -15.45 -2.48 -12.06
N PRO A 86 -14.65 -1.94 -13.01
CA PRO A 86 -15.05 -1.81 -14.40
C PRO A 86 -15.37 -3.15 -15.08
N GLU A 87 -16.19 -3.10 -16.12
CA GLU A 87 -16.41 -4.27 -16.99
C GLU A 87 -15.10 -4.76 -17.62
N GLY A 88 -15.01 -6.07 -17.88
CA GLY A 88 -13.81 -6.72 -18.40
C GLY A 88 -12.71 -6.94 -17.36
N GLN A 89 -12.86 -6.44 -16.14
CA GLN A 89 -11.97 -6.74 -15.01
C GLN A 89 -12.53 -7.87 -14.16
N LYS A 90 -11.64 -8.59 -13.47
CA LYS A 90 -12.05 -9.59 -12.48
C LYS A 90 -12.90 -8.90 -11.41
N PHE A 91 -14.05 -9.50 -11.11
CA PHE A 91 -15.05 -8.96 -10.16
C PHE A 91 -15.80 -7.71 -10.60
N ALA A 92 -15.95 -7.49 -11.91
CA ALA A 92 -16.78 -6.43 -12.48
C ALA A 92 -18.11 -6.25 -11.72
N GLY A 93 -18.47 -5.00 -11.42
CA GLY A 93 -19.68 -4.63 -10.71
C GLY A 93 -19.58 -4.61 -9.18
N ARG A 94 -18.55 -5.20 -8.56
CA ARG A 94 -18.35 -5.06 -7.10
C ARG A 94 -17.94 -3.64 -6.72
N SER A 95 -18.37 -3.16 -5.55
CA SER A 95 -17.96 -1.86 -5.03
C SER A 95 -16.50 -1.85 -4.60
N VAL A 96 -15.79 -0.73 -4.78
CA VAL A 96 -14.40 -0.54 -4.35
C VAL A 96 -14.20 0.85 -3.74
N GLY A 97 -13.28 0.99 -2.79
CA GLY A 97 -12.99 2.25 -2.11
C GLY A 97 -13.89 2.54 -0.90
N GLY A 98 -13.71 3.71 -0.29
CA GLY A 98 -14.44 4.16 0.91
C GLY A 98 -13.83 3.72 2.24
N GLY A 99 -12.97 2.70 2.28
CA GLY A 99 -12.23 2.30 3.46
C GLY A 99 -11.11 3.29 3.80
N ASP A 100 -10.95 3.59 5.09
CA ASP A 100 -9.93 4.51 5.60
C ASP A 100 -9.07 3.87 6.70
N ARG A 101 -8.05 4.61 7.13
CA ARG A 101 -7.10 4.18 8.17
C ARG A 101 -7.77 3.76 9.48
N SER A 102 -8.96 4.29 9.80
CA SER A 102 -9.63 4.03 11.09
C SER A 102 -10.21 2.62 11.20
N SER A 103 -10.43 1.95 10.06
CA SER A 103 -11.09 0.65 9.98
C SER A 103 -10.20 -0.46 9.41
N ILE A 104 -8.88 -0.22 9.36
CA ILE A 104 -7.93 -1.14 8.72
C ILE A 104 -7.72 -2.43 9.50
N TYR A 105 -7.83 -2.40 10.83
CA TYR A 105 -7.52 -3.55 11.66
C TYR A 105 -8.65 -4.56 11.57
N GLY A 106 -8.30 -5.79 11.21
CA GLY A 106 -9.19 -6.95 11.35
C GLY A 106 -8.99 -7.66 12.67
N SER A 107 -9.29 -8.95 12.67
CA SER A 107 -8.97 -9.92 13.71
C SER A 107 -8.06 -11.02 13.13
N ARG A 108 -7.94 -12.16 13.82
CA ARG A 108 -7.33 -13.38 13.28
C ARG A 108 -8.24 -14.16 12.34
N THR A 109 -9.51 -13.74 12.25
CA THR A 109 -10.49 -14.38 11.40
C THR A 109 -10.40 -13.82 9.98
N TYR A 110 -10.29 -14.70 9.01
CA TYR A 110 -10.35 -14.31 7.61
C TYR A 110 -11.71 -13.69 7.28
N GLY A 111 -11.74 -12.62 6.49
CA GLY A 111 -12.95 -11.82 6.23
C GLY A 111 -13.22 -10.72 7.26
N SER A 112 -12.37 -10.55 8.26
CA SER A 112 -12.41 -9.40 9.18
C SER A 112 -11.80 -8.13 8.56
N GLY A 113 -12.00 -6.99 9.23
CA GLY A 113 -11.44 -5.69 8.82
C GLY A 113 -12.25 -5.00 7.71
N TYR A 114 -13.49 -5.42 7.48
CA TYR A 114 -14.44 -4.72 6.63
C TYR A 114 -15.12 -3.58 7.42
N PRO A 115 -15.17 -2.35 6.90
CA PRO A 115 -15.89 -1.26 7.55
C PRO A 115 -17.35 -1.61 7.75
N SER A 116 -17.90 -1.31 8.94
CA SER A 116 -19.32 -1.49 9.31
C SER A 116 -19.90 -2.90 9.16
N GLN A 117 -19.07 -3.96 9.11
CA GLN A 117 -19.54 -5.33 8.95
C GLN A 117 -18.80 -6.28 9.90
N SER A 118 -19.56 -7.12 10.62
CA SER A 118 -19.04 -8.08 11.59
C SER A 118 -18.99 -9.53 11.08
N SER A 119 -19.46 -9.81 9.86
CA SER A 119 -19.45 -11.18 9.33
C SER A 119 -18.05 -11.61 8.90
N THR A 120 -17.73 -12.89 9.13
CA THR A 120 -16.45 -13.58 8.87
C THR A 120 -16.32 -14.08 7.42
N SER A 121 -17.19 -13.65 6.51
CA SER A 121 -17.12 -14.05 5.11
C SER A 121 -16.53 -12.94 4.25
N VAL A 122 -15.73 -13.31 3.26
CA VAL A 122 -15.27 -12.44 2.19
C VAL A 122 -16.18 -12.50 0.96
N GLN A 123 -17.09 -13.47 0.89
CA GLN A 123 -17.77 -13.83 -0.35
C GLN A 123 -18.72 -12.74 -0.84
N GLY A 124 -18.56 -12.34 -2.11
CA GLY A 124 -19.42 -11.37 -2.78
C GLY A 124 -19.33 -9.92 -2.27
N ARG A 125 -18.41 -9.60 -1.35
CA ARG A 125 -18.26 -8.28 -0.74
C ARG A 125 -17.58 -7.21 -1.59
N GLY A 126 -17.74 -5.93 -1.29
CA GLY A 126 -16.90 -4.90 -1.93
C GLY A 126 -15.40 -5.04 -1.59
N PHE A 127 -14.55 -4.21 -2.19
CA PHE A 127 -13.14 -4.06 -1.84
C PHE A 127 -12.94 -2.66 -1.27
N PRO A 128 -13.23 -2.44 0.04
CA PRO A 128 -13.24 -1.11 0.63
C PRO A 128 -11.90 -0.37 0.49
N TYR A 129 -10.81 -1.11 0.30
CA TYR A 129 -9.48 -0.57 0.13
C TYR A 129 -8.91 -0.79 -1.28
N TYR A 130 -9.74 -1.10 -2.27
CA TYR A 130 -9.40 -1.44 -3.66
C TYR A 130 -8.67 -2.78 -3.86
N PHE A 131 -8.02 -3.33 -2.84
CA PHE A 131 -7.37 -4.64 -2.88
C PHE A 131 -8.34 -5.74 -2.44
N TRP A 132 -8.37 -6.86 -3.17
CA TRP A 132 -9.19 -8.01 -2.79
C TRP A 132 -8.50 -8.90 -1.74
N PRO A 133 -9.26 -9.73 -1.00
CA PRO A 133 -8.75 -10.63 0.03
C PRO A 133 -7.66 -11.61 -0.43
N LEU A 134 -6.72 -11.92 0.48
CA LEU A 134 -5.61 -12.87 0.26
C LEU A 134 -6.14 -14.28 -0.02
N THR A 135 -5.36 -15.05 -0.77
CA THR A 135 -5.63 -16.47 -0.95
C THR A 135 -4.49 -17.28 -0.38
N PHE A 136 -4.86 -18.35 0.32
CA PHE A 136 -3.92 -19.31 0.86
C PHE A 136 -4.18 -20.65 0.19
N ILE A 137 -3.10 -21.31 -0.22
CA ILE A 137 -3.16 -22.69 -0.70
C ILE A 137 -2.40 -23.50 0.33
N ALA A 138 -3.11 -24.29 1.14
CA ALA A 138 -2.47 -25.27 2.01
C ALA A 138 -1.76 -26.30 1.13
N GLY A 139 -0.47 -26.53 1.38
CA GLY A 139 0.34 -27.49 0.63
C GLY A 139 -0.28 -28.90 0.66
N VAL A 140 -0.09 -29.63 -0.43
CA VAL A 140 -0.63 -30.99 -0.68
C VAL A 140 -0.23 -32.04 0.37
N ALA A 141 0.71 -31.71 1.27
CA ALA A 141 1.27 -32.63 2.27
C ALA A 141 0.33 -32.98 3.45
N ALA A 142 -0.80 -32.28 3.61
CA ALA A 142 -1.75 -32.52 4.71
C ALA A 142 -3.09 -33.14 4.26
N GLY A 143 -3.09 -33.96 3.19
CA GLY A 143 -4.19 -34.90 2.92
C GLY A 143 -5.59 -34.30 2.66
N GLY A 144 -5.68 -33.05 2.22
CA GLY A 144 -6.97 -32.40 1.93
C GLY A 144 -6.87 -30.87 1.97
N GLY A 145 -5.94 -30.29 1.22
CA GLY A 145 -5.60 -28.86 1.28
C GLY A 145 -6.81 -27.94 1.15
N LEU A 146 -7.26 -27.39 2.29
CA LEU A 146 -8.28 -26.35 2.32
C LEU A 146 -7.64 -25.06 1.80
N ALA A 147 -8.06 -24.63 0.61
CA ALA A 147 -7.61 -23.38 0.03
C ALA A 147 -8.53 -22.25 0.52
N LEU A 148 -8.04 -21.42 1.43
CA LEU A 148 -8.81 -20.32 1.98
C LEU A 148 -8.85 -19.16 0.98
N GLY A 149 -10.07 -18.74 0.61
CA GLY A 149 -10.31 -17.66 -0.35
C GLY A 149 -10.05 -18.02 -1.82
N ALA A 150 -9.34 -19.10 -2.13
CA ALA A 150 -8.94 -19.43 -3.50
C ALA A 150 -10.12 -19.69 -4.45
N ALA A 151 -11.25 -20.20 -3.94
CA ALA A 151 -12.45 -20.46 -4.75
C ALA A 151 -13.01 -19.19 -5.42
N GLU A 152 -12.90 -18.04 -4.78
CA GLU A 152 -13.38 -16.76 -5.32
C GLU A 152 -12.25 -15.89 -5.84
N TYR A 153 -11.13 -15.83 -5.10
CA TYR A 153 -10.04 -14.89 -5.38
C TYR A 153 -8.92 -15.50 -6.23
N GLY A 154 -8.98 -16.80 -6.53
CA GLY A 154 -8.05 -17.48 -7.42
C GLY A 154 -6.69 -17.78 -6.80
N SER A 155 -5.69 -17.95 -7.67
CA SER A 155 -4.33 -18.31 -7.27
C SER A 155 -3.59 -17.16 -6.58
N PRO A 156 -2.72 -17.42 -5.58
CA PRO A 156 -1.81 -16.42 -5.03
C PRO A 156 -0.90 -15.76 -6.09
N ASN A 157 -0.64 -16.45 -7.20
CA ASN A 157 0.20 -15.96 -8.30
C ASN A 157 -0.57 -15.16 -9.37
N ASP A 158 -1.84 -14.81 -9.11
CA ASP A 158 -2.67 -14.06 -10.06
C ASP A 158 -2.14 -12.62 -10.25
N THR A 159 -1.61 -12.34 -11.44
CA THR A 159 -1.05 -11.01 -11.79
C THR A 159 -2.11 -9.95 -12.08
N SER A 160 -3.39 -10.33 -12.21
CA SER A 160 -4.51 -9.37 -12.32
C SER A 160 -4.84 -8.71 -10.97
N ARG A 161 -4.25 -9.20 -9.88
CA ARG A 161 -4.40 -8.64 -8.54
C ARG A 161 -3.90 -7.20 -8.48
N PRO A 162 -4.68 -6.28 -7.89
CA PRO A 162 -4.22 -4.95 -7.56
C PRO A 162 -2.90 -5.01 -6.75
N GLY A 163 -1.86 -4.34 -7.23
CA GLY A 163 -0.51 -4.39 -6.62
C GLY A 163 0.33 -5.64 -6.94
N GLY A 164 -0.17 -6.55 -7.78
CA GLY A 164 0.53 -7.76 -8.23
C GLY A 164 0.24 -9.02 -7.40
N PRO A 165 0.92 -10.14 -7.71
CA PRO A 165 0.71 -11.41 -7.02
C PRO A 165 1.05 -11.31 -5.53
N ILE A 166 0.54 -12.25 -4.76
CA ILE A 166 0.75 -12.34 -3.32
C ILE A 166 2.22 -12.68 -3.04
N LEU A 167 2.85 -11.89 -2.17
CA LEU A 167 4.22 -12.05 -1.72
C LEU A 167 4.27 -12.04 -0.19
N ALA A 168 5.08 -12.94 0.38
CA ALA A 168 5.41 -12.95 1.79
C ALA A 168 6.84 -12.40 2.01
N ALA A 169 7.03 -11.61 3.06
CA ALA A 169 8.34 -11.17 3.51
C ALA A 169 8.53 -11.53 4.98
N ALA A 170 9.63 -12.23 5.27
CA ALA A 170 9.97 -12.66 6.62
C ALA A 170 10.77 -11.60 7.38
N PHE A 171 10.55 -11.57 8.69
CA PHE A 171 11.27 -10.77 9.67
C PHE A 171 11.58 -11.65 10.86
N GLN A 172 12.81 -11.61 11.35
CA GLN A 172 13.26 -12.44 12.46
C GLN A 172 13.62 -11.54 13.64
N SER A 173 13.32 -11.98 14.85
CA SER A 173 13.70 -11.27 16.07
C SER A 173 15.22 -11.35 16.29
N LEU A 174 15.81 -10.26 16.80
CA LEU A 174 17.18 -10.22 17.31
C LEU A 174 17.38 -11.00 18.63
N SER A 175 16.31 -11.55 19.20
CA SER A 175 16.39 -12.35 20.43
C SER A 175 17.41 -13.49 20.29
N THR A 176 18.25 -13.64 21.31
CA THR A 176 19.23 -14.74 21.43
C THR A 176 18.60 -16.01 22.03
N SER A 177 17.28 -16.06 22.19
CA SER A 177 16.56 -17.26 22.62
C SER A 177 16.67 -18.38 21.57
N SER A 178 16.68 -19.63 22.01
CA SER A 178 16.65 -20.81 21.14
C SER A 178 15.42 -20.87 20.23
N ASN A 179 14.34 -20.17 20.61
CA ASN A 179 13.14 -20.00 19.81
C ASN A 179 13.09 -18.55 19.31
N GLN A 180 13.69 -18.29 18.16
CA GLN A 180 13.62 -16.98 17.54
C GLN A 180 12.23 -16.78 16.91
N THR A 181 11.62 -15.63 17.19
CA THR A 181 10.34 -15.26 16.60
C THR A 181 10.55 -14.90 15.13
N VAL A 182 9.81 -15.57 14.24
CA VAL A 182 9.78 -15.23 12.82
C VAL A 182 8.36 -14.80 12.46
N LEU A 183 8.24 -13.56 12.01
CA LEU A 183 7.00 -12.97 11.52
C LEU A 183 7.05 -12.90 9.99
N LYS A 184 5.94 -13.17 9.31
CA LYS A 184 5.83 -12.85 7.87
C LYS A 184 4.69 -11.89 7.61
N VAL A 185 4.96 -10.91 6.76
CA VAL A 185 3.94 -10.02 6.21
C VAL A 185 3.57 -10.52 4.84
N VAL A 186 2.27 -10.71 4.61
CA VAL A 186 1.70 -11.23 3.37
C VAL A 186 0.77 -10.18 2.78
N ALA A 187 1.04 -9.76 1.55
CA ALA A 187 0.22 -8.82 0.79
C ALA A 187 0.48 -8.97 -0.71
N ASP A 188 -0.12 -8.12 -1.54
CA ASP A 188 0.33 -7.94 -2.92
C ASP A 188 1.79 -7.42 -2.98
N THR A 189 2.47 -7.68 -4.09
CA THR A 189 3.90 -7.39 -4.28
C THR A 189 4.25 -5.93 -3.96
N ASP A 190 3.45 -4.99 -4.44
CA ASP A 190 3.66 -3.57 -4.22
C ASP A 190 3.51 -3.18 -2.74
N THR A 191 2.45 -3.67 -2.08
CA THR A 191 2.21 -3.46 -0.65
C THR A 191 3.30 -4.10 0.21
N THR A 192 3.69 -5.34 -0.08
CA THR A 192 4.76 -6.06 0.66
C THR A 192 6.09 -5.29 0.56
N ALA A 193 6.46 -4.79 -0.62
CA ALA A 193 7.68 -4.01 -0.80
C ALA A 193 7.70 -2.72 0.05
N GLU A 194 6.58 -1.98 0.11
CA GLU A 194 6.48 -0.79 0.96
C GLU A 194 6.50 -1.16 2.45
N LEU A 195 5.76 -2.20 2.85
CA LEU A 195 5.72 -2.69 4.24
C LEU A 195 7.11 -3.12 4.72
N VAL A 196 7.89 -3.83 3.89
CA VAL A 196 9.28 -4.18 4.21
C VAL A 196 10.12 -2.94 4.50
N SER A 197 9.99 -1.90 3.68
CA SER A 197 10.77 -0.69 3.89
C SER A 197 10.39 0.03 5.18
N ILE A 198 9.11 0.17 5.51
CA ILE A 198 8.68 0.89 6.71
C ILE A 198 8.91 0.05 7.98
N ILE A 199 8.77 -1.28 7.92
CA ILE A 199 9.03 -2.16 9.07
C ILE A 199 10.52 -2.14 9.39
N LYS A 200 11.40 -2.25 8.39
CA LYS A 200 12.85 -2.12 8.61
C LYS A 200 13.21 -0.74 9.18
N GLN A 201 12.55 0.32 8.74
CA GLN A 201 12.82 1.67 9.25
C GLN A 201 12.41 1.84 10.72
N ASN A 202 11.21 1.37 11.10
CA ASN A 202 10.64 1.63 12.43
C ASN A 202 11.02 0.57 13.47
N CYS A 203 11.25 -0.68 13.06
CA CYS A 203 11.52 -1.80 13.96
C CYS A 203 12.97 -2.32 13.87
N SER A 204 13.88 -1.65 13.15
CA SER A 204 15.28 -2.11 12.91
C SER A 204 15.99 -2.65 14.15
N SER A 205 15.84 -2.03 15.32
CA SER A 205 16.48 -2.46 16.57
C SER A 205 15.96 -3.78 17.13
N LEU A 206 14.93 -4.36 16.52
CA LEU A 206 14.30 -5.62 16.91
C LEU A 206 14.47 -6.71 15.84
N LEU A 207 15.00 -6.38 14.65
CA LEU A 207 15.03 -7.24 13.48
C LEU A 207 16.42 -7.76 13.15
N ASP A 208 16.54 -9.08 13.01
CA ASP A 208 17.74 -9.72 12.46
C ASP A 208 17.71 -9.70 10.92
N THR A 209 18.89 -9.67 10.33
CA THR A 209 19.15 -9.65 8.88
C THR A 209 18.97 -11.00 8.19
N LYS A 210 18.73 -12.08 8.96
CA LYS A 210 18.72 -13.48 8.48
C LYS A 210 17.37 -14.04 8.05
N ALA A 211 16.35 -13.20 7.96
CA ALA A 211 15.01 -13.66 7.63
C ALA A 211 14.87 -13.99 6.13
N ASP A 212 15.38 -15.13 5.70
CA ASP A 212 15.13 -15.73 4.40
C ASP A 212 14.23 -16.96 4.57
N ASP A 213 12.93 -16.74 4.41
CA ASP A 213 11.96 -17.83 4.28
C ASP A 213 10.94 -17.45 3.20
N ASN A 214 11.09 -18.08 2.03
CA ASN A 214 10.25 -17.86 0.85
C ASN A 214 8.96 -18.71 0.87
N GLN A 215 8.72 -19.51 1.91
CA GLN A 215 7.50 -20.32 1.99
C GLN A 215 6.31 -19.44 2.33
N MET A 216 5.23 -19.56 1.54
CA MET A 216 3.95 -18.93 1.86
C MET A 216 3.44 -19.48 3.20
N PRO A 217 3.07 -18.63 4.17
CA PRO A 217 2.54 -19.10 5.43
C PRO A 217 1.16 -19.76 5.27
N LEU A 218 0.80 -20.57 6.25
CA LEU A 218 -0.51 -21.21 6.31
C LEU A 218 -1.55 -20.24 6.91
N PRO A 219 -2.85 -20.41 6.61
CA PRO A 219 -3.91 -19.59 7.20
C PRO A 219 -3.90 -19.58 8.73
N GLU A 220 -3.60 -20.72 9.35
CA GLU A 220 -3.54 -20.89 10.81
C GLU A 220 -2.38 -20.13 11.46
N GLU A 221 -1.39 -19.68 10.69
CA GLU A 221 -0.27 -18.87 11.18
C GLU A 221 -0.62 -17.37 11.27
N VAL A 222 -1.80 -16.95 10.79
CA VAL A 222 -2.21 -15.54 10.80
C VAL A 222 -2.55 -15.08 12.22
N VAL A 223 -1.87 -14.03 12.67
CA VAL A 223 -2.10 -13.40 13.98
C VAL A 223 -2.89 -12.08 13.87
N GLN A 224 -2.94 -11.48 12.68
CA GLN A 224 -3.69 -10.24 12.44
C GLN A 224 -3.93 -10.03 10.94
N TYR A 225 -5.19 -9.85 10.55
CA TYR A 225 -5.55 -9.34 9.22
C TYR A 225 -5.64 -7.81 9.22
N TYR A 226 -5.37 -7.21 8.07
CA TYR A 226 -5.58 -5.80 7.82
C TYR A 226 -6.26 -5.59 6.48
N ARG A 227 -6.82 -4.39 6.29
CA ARG A 227 -7.31 -3.90 5.00
C ARG A 227 -8.31 -4.90 4.38
N ALA A 228 -9.33 -5.28 5.15
CA ALA A 228 -10.35 -6.26 4.74
C ALA A 228 -9.75 -7.62 4.27
N SER A 229 -8.81 -8.17 5.04
CA SER A 229 -8.10 -9.43 4.77
C SER A 229 -7.26 -9.44 3.48
N SER A 230 -6.88 -8.28 2.95
CA SER A 230 -5.97 -8.17 1.80
C SER A 230 -4.50 -8.00 2.21
N VAL A 231 -4.21 -7.90 3.50
CA VAL A 231 -2.89 -7.94 4.13
C VAL A 231 -2.98 -8.80 5.40
N ALA A 232 -1.94 -9.58 5.69
CA ALA A 232 -1.86 -10.39 6.90
C ALA A 232 -0.47 -10.29 7.55
N LEU A 233 -0.45 -10.29 8.88
CA LEU A 233 0.72 -10.58 9.69
C LEU A 233 0.60 -12.00 10.21
N THR A 234 1.65 -12.79 10.02
CA THR A 234 1.73 -14.19 10.41
C THR A 234 2.89 -14.43 11.36
N LEU A 235 2.77 -15.46 12.19
CA LEU A 235 3.79 -15.95 13.10
C LEU A 235 4.13 -17.40 12.72
N VAL A 236 5.37 -17.65 12.31
CA VAL A 236 5.79 -18.98 11.86
C VAL A 236 5.65 -19.99 13.01
N GLY A 237 5.02 -21.12 12.73
CA GLY A 237 4.75 -22.18 13.71
C GLY A 237 3.56 -21.92 14.63
N TYR A 238 2.85 -20.80 14.47
CA TYR A 238 1.57 -20.59 15.15
C TYR A 238 0.47 -21.43 14.49
N ASN A 239 -0.39 -22.03 15.30
CA ASN A 239 -1.47 -22.88 14.81
C ASN A 239 -2.79 -22.45 15.45
N ASN A 240 -3.56 -21.66 14.71
CA ASN A 240 -4.92 -21.28 15.08
C ASN A 240 -5.96 -22.02 14.22
N SER A 241 -6.47 -23.14 14.73
CA SER A 241 -7.50 -23.93 14.05
C SER A 241 -8.85 -23.21 13.88
N ALA A 242 -9.11 -22.13 14.63
CA ALA A 242 -10.32 -21.32 14.51
C ALA A 242 -10.51 -20.72 13.11
N VAL A 243 -9.44 -20.61 12.30
CA VAL A 243 -9.51 -20.15 10.91
C VAL A 243 -10.42 -21.01 10.03
N TYR A 244 -10.61 -22.29 10.38
CA TYR A 244 -11.44 -23.23 9.62
C TYR A 244 -12.83 -23.44 10.24
N ASN A 245 -13.06 -22.96 11.47
CA ASN A 245 -14.31 -23.15 12.19
C ASN A 245 -14.62 -21.97 13.10
N ASN A 246 -15.64 -21.20 12.72
CA ASN A 246 -16.11 -20.02 13.47
C ASN A 246 -16.72 -20.33 14.84
N SER A 247 -16.88 -21.61 15.20
CA SER A 247 -17.33 -22.04 16.53
C SER A 247 -16.20 -22.33 17.51
N VAL A 248 -14.94 -22.17 17.10
CA VAL A 248 -13.75 -22.35 17.93
C VAL A 248 -13.14 -20.99 18.22
N GLU A 249 -12.70 -20.77 19.46
CA GLU A 249 -12.01 -19.54 19.84
C GLU A 249 -10.57 -19.50 19.30
N ASP A 250 -10.05 -18.29 19.07
CA ASP A 250 -8.69 -18.09 18.61
C ASP A 250 -7.67 -18.61 19.64
N THR A 251 -6.71 -19.42 19.19
CA THR A 251 -5.64 -19.93 20.05
C THR A 251 -4.79 -18.78 20.58
N PRO A 252 -4.46 -18.68 21.89
CA PRO A 252 -3.59 -17.61 22.41
C PRO A 252 -2.20 -17.60 21.76
N ILE A 253 -1.55 -16.43 21.72
CA ILE A 253 -0.16 -16.34 21.22
C ILE A 253 0.76 -17.08 22.21
N PRO A 254 1.67 -17.95 21.74
CA PRO A 254 2.57 -18.70 22.63
C PRO A 254 3.49 -17.80 23.48
N SER A 255 3.79 -18.24 24.70
CA SER A 255 4.59 -17.48 25.68
C SER A 255 6.09 -17.32 25.35
N GLY A 256 6.56 -17.86 24.23
CA GLY A 256 7.93 -17.73 23.73
C GLY A 256 8.13 -16.70 22.61
N VAL A 257 7.08 -15.95 22.27
CA VAL A 257 7.10 -14.97 21.18
C VAL A 257 7.66 -13.64 21.67
N ASP A 258 8.53 -13.02 20.87
CA ASP A 258 8.99 -11.64 21.07
C ASP A 258 7.82 -10.68 20.84
N MET A 259 7.09 -10.40 21.91
CA MET A 259 5.95 -9.50 21.89
C MET A 259 6.33 -8.06 21.58
N VAL A 260 7.57 -7.65 21.83
CA VAL A 260 8.04 -6.28 21.52
C VAL A 260 8.17 -6.13 20.01
N MET A 261 8.81 -7.09 19.34
CA MET A 261 8.88 -7.18 17.89
C MET A 261 7.48 -7.28 17.27
N LEU A 262 6.64 -8.20 17.76
CA LEU A 262 5.29 -8.40 17.24
C LEU A 262 4.45 -7.12 17.33
N ASN A 263 4.48 -6.43 18.47
CA ASN A 263 3.76 -5.17 18.63
C ASN A 263 4.31 -4.07 17.72
N CYS A 264 5.63 -3.95 17.57
CA CYS A 264 6.24 -2.97 16.66
C CYS A 264 5.78 -3.20 15.22
N VAL A 265 5.87 -4.43 14.73
CA VAL A 265 5.46 -4.79 13.37
C VAL A 265 3.96 -4.57 13.18
N ASN A 266 3.13 -5.04 14.12
CA ASN A 266 1.67 -4.89 14.06
C ASN A 266 1.26 -3.41 13.97
N GLN A 267 1.77 -2.57 14.86
CA GLN A 267 1.48 -1.13 14.87
C GLN A 267 2.01 -0.43 13.61
N THR A 268 3.19 -0.83 13.13
CA THR A 268 3.78 -0.25 11.91
C THR A 268 2.95 -0.57 10.67
N ILE A 269 2.44 -1.80 10.54
CA ILE A 269 1.55 -2.18 9.44
C ILE A 269 0.26 -1.37 9.52
N GLY A 270 -0.38 -1.30 10.68
CA GLY A 270 -1.60 -0.52 10.82
C GLY A 270 -1.38 0.96 10.48
N ALA A 271 -0.38 1.60 11.07
CA ALA A 271 -0.10 3.00 10.78
C ALA A 271 0.29 3.24 9.31
N GLY A 272 1.07 2.33 8.71
CA GLY A 272 1.82 2.61 7.49
C GLY A 272 1.41 1.83 6.23
N VAL A 273 0.46 0.88 6.30
CA VAL A 273 0.03 0.12 5.12
C VAL A 273 -0.41 1.07 3.99
N PRO A 274 0.07 0.93 2.75
CA PRO A 274 -0.35 1.82 1.66
C PRO A 274 -1.87 1.78 1.46
N LEU A 275 -2.48 2.96 1.41
CA LEU A 275 -3.89 3.15 1.08
C LEU A 275 -4.03 4.11 -0.10
N ILE A 276 -5.10 3.97 -0.86
CA ILE A 276 -5.44 4.91 -1.94
C ILE A 276 -6.19 6.08 -1.31
N ASP A 277 -5.62 7.28 -1.42
CA ASP A 277 -6.18 8.50 -0.85
C ASP A 277 -7.29 9.10 -1.73
N GLY A 278 -8.22 9.80 -1.09
CA GLY A 278 -9.37 10.46 -1.74
C GLY A 278 -9.08 11.71 -2.57
N SER A 279 -7.83 12.05 -2.89
CA SER A 279 -7.54 13.32 -3.59
C SER A 279 -6.29 13.30 -4.48
N ALA A 280 -6.48 12.97 -5.75
CA ALA A 280 -6.06 13.75 -6.93
C ALA A 280 -6.64 13.10 -8.20
N GLY A 281 -7.86 13.49 -8.56
CA GLY A 281 -8.56 13.24 -9.82
C GLY A 281 -8.08 12.08 -10.71
N VAL A 282 -8.68 10.90 -10.54
CA VAL A 282 -8.78 9.95 -11.65
C VAL A 282 -9.66 10.62 -12.70
N ARG A 283 -9.03 11.26 -13.69
CA ARG A 283 -9.68 11.59 -14.94
C ARG A 283 -9.93 10.26 -15.64
N VAL A 284 -11.06 9.63 -15.33
CA VAL A 284 -11.65 8.68 -16.27
C VAL A 284 -11.89 9.52 -17.52
N ILE A 285 -11.12 9.27 -18.59
CA ILE A 285 -11.42 9.80 -19.91
C ILE A 285 -12.64 9.02 -20.39
N GLY A 286 -13.78 9.30 -19.75
CA GLY A 286 -15.10 8.88 -20.18
C GLY A 286 -15.40 9.67 -21.43
N TRP A 287 -15.45 8.96 -22.56
CA TRP A 287 -15.87 9.50 -23.84
C TRP A 287 -17.22 10.20 -23.66
N LEU A 288 -17.22 11.53 -23.84
CA LEU A 288 -18.43 12.34 -23.87
C LEU A 288 -19.29 11.89 -25.06
N TRP A 289 -20.36 11.15 -24.77
CA TRP A 289 -21.52 11.11 -25.64
C TRP A 289 -22.23 12.46 -25.51
N THR A 290 -21.93 13.38 -26.42
CA THR A 290 -22.76 14.57 -26.63
C THR A 290 -24.08 14.12 -27.25
N VAL A 291 -25.10 13.96 -26.42
CA VAL A 291 -26.50 13.97 -26.85
C VAL A 291 -26.83 15.41 -27.26
N VAL A 292 -26.91 15.67 -28.56
CA VAL A 292 -27.47 16.92 -29.09
C VAL A 292 -28.99 16.86 -28.90
N LEU A 293 -29.47 17.50 -27.83
CA LEU A 293 -30.90 17.77 -27.67
C LEU A 293 -31.23 19.02 -28.50
N GLY A 294 -31.78 18.81 -29.69
CA GLY A 294 -32.26 19.89 -30.55
C GLY A 294 -33.62 20.40 -30.07
N VAL A 295 -33.67 21.63 -29.57
CA VAL A 295 -34.90 22.43 -29.44
C VAL A 295 -34.58 23.90 -29.69
N ALA A 296 -35.04 24.44 -30.82
CA ALA A 296 -35.38 25.85 -31.02
C ALA A 296 -36.34 25.90 -32.22
N LEU A 297 -37.65 25.79 -31.99
CA LEU A 297 -38.57 26.93 -31.89
C LEU A 297 -38.55 27.82 -33.15
N SER A 298 -39.50 27.50 -34.02
CA SER A 298 -40.16 28.39 -34.97
C SER A 298 -40.62 29.69 -34.33
N ASN A 299 -40.23 30.83 -34.91
CA ASN A 299 -41.12 31.95 -35.26
C ASN A 299 -40.33 33.15 -35.85
N LEU A 300 -40.94 33.79 -36.87
CA LEU A 300 -40.67 35.09 -37.51
C LEU A 300 -40.12 35.04 -38.95
N CYS A 301 -41.03 34.84 -39.91
CA CYS A 301 -41.43 35.83 -40.92
C CYS A 301 -42.65 35.31 -41.69
#